data_AF-A0A183HBI1-F1
#
_entry.id   AF-A0A183HBI1-F1
#
_cell.length_a   1.000
_cell.length_b   1.000
_cell.length_c   1.000
_cell.angle_alpha   90.00
_cell.angle_beta   90.00
_cell.angle_gamma   90.00
#
_symmetry.space_group_name_H-M   'P 1'
#
loop_
_entity.id
_entity.type
_entity.pdbx_description
1 polymer ?
#
loop_
_entity_poly.entity_id
_entity_poly.type
_entity_poly.pdbx_seq_one_letter_code
_entity_poly.pdbx_strand_id
1 'polypeptide(L)'
;EVPCEEVEQEYWKNVIDLENTVVVKYGADLAVSKVCFFGIFIQHEVGSGFPMNGYDFGGKMDPKEREHYANHPWNLNNLPILKDSVLSHMETGISGMMVPWVYVGMCLSAFCWHTEDHWTYSVNYLHWFALIYFNFYDVIMI
;
A
#
# COMPACT_ATOMS: atom_id res chain seq x y z
N GLU A 1 26.92 -2.87 0.48
CA GLU A 1 25.57 -2.39 0.11
C GLU A 1 25.66 -1.76 -1.27
N VAL A 2 24.62 -1.88 -2.10
CA VAL A 2 24.59 -1.24 -3.42
C VAL A 2 23.99 0.16 -3.26
N PRO A 3 24.65 1.24 -3.71
CA PRO A 3 24.11 2.60 -3.65
C PRO A 3 22.81 2.75 -4.43
N CYS A 4 21.90 3.62 -3.97
CA CYS A 4 20.62 3.87 -4.65
C CYS A 4 20.83 4.43 -6.06
N GLU A 5 21.85 5.27 -6.23
CA GLU A 5 22.21 5.89 -7.51
C GLU A 5 22.65 4.85 -8.54
N GLU A 6 23.34 3.78 -8.12
CA GLU A 6 23.74 2.69 -9.03
C GLU A 6 22.51 1.89 -9.50
N VAL A 7 21.55 1.64 -8.60
CA VAL A 7 20.30 0.98 -8.95
C VAL A 7 19.47 1.85 -9.91
N GLU A 8 19.43 3.17 -9.69
CA GLU A 8 18.73 4.12 -10.58
C GLU A 8 19.30 4.11 -11.99
N GLN A 9 20.62 4.19 -12.10
CA GLN A 9 21.31 4.18 -13.38
C GLN A 9 21.05 2.87 -14.14
N GLU A 10 21.13 1.73 -13.45
CA GLU A 10 20.88 0.43 -14.08
C GLU A 10 19.40 0.25 -14.45
N TYR A 11 18.46 0.78 -13.65
CA TYR A 11 17.04 0.79 -13.99
C TYR A 11 16.81 1.52 -15.31
N TRP A 12 17.28 2.76 -15.43
CA TRP A 12 17.07 3.55 -16.64
C TRP A 12 17.77 2.99 -17.86
N LYS A 13 18.95 2.42 -17.68
CA LYS A 13 19.66 1.68 -18.73
C LYS A 13 18.83 0.51 -19.23
N ASN A 14 18.24 -0.29 -18.34
CA ASN A 14 17.39 -1.42 -18.71
C ASN A 14 16.10 -0.98 -19.40
N VAL A 15 15.56 0.20 -19.07
CA VAL A 15 14.35 0.75 -19.73
C VAL A 15 14.61 1.13 -21.19
N ILE A 16 15.82 1.61 -21.52
CA ILE A 16 16.17 2.06 -22.88
C ILE A 16 16.86 0.97 -23.72
N ASP A 17 17.39 -0.09 -23.10
CA ASP A 17 18.06 -1.18 -23.78
C ASP A 17 17.05 -2.06 -24.54
N LEU A 18 17.21 -2.14 -25.86
CA LEU A 18 16.35 -2.93 -26.75
C LEU A 18 16.93 -4.32 -27.04
N GLU A 19 18.19 -4.57 -26.66
CA GLU A 19 18.92 -5.80 -26.97
C GLU A 19 18.88 -6.80 -25.81
N ASN A 20 18.98 -6.30 -24.57
CA ASN A 20 18.98 -7.14 -23.37
C ASN A 20 17.61 -7.11 -22.67
N THR A 21 17.08 -8.30 -22.38
CA THR A 21 15.79 -8.43 -21.67
C THR A 21 16.01 -8.68 -20.19
N VAL A 22 15.43 -7.82 -19.35
CA VAL A 22 15.35 -7.99 -17.89
C VAL A 22 13.90 -8.25 -17.51
N VAL A 23 13.66 -9.30 -16.72
CA VAL A 23 12.32 -9.68 -16.24
C VAL A 23 12.27 -9.53 -14.73
N VAL A 24 11.26 -8.80 -14.27
CA VAL A 24 11.01 -8.53 -12.85
C VAL A 24 9.60 -9.01 -12.50
N LYS A 25 9.43 -9.50 -11.27
CA LYS A 25 8.12 -9.88 -10.74
C LYS A 25 7.62 -8.81 -9.78
N TYR A 26 6.33 -8.54 -9.83
CA TYR A 26 5.70 -7.53 -9.01
C TYR A 26 4.26 -7.96 -8.72
N GLY A 27 3.80 -7.77 -7.49
CA GLY A 27 2.44 -8.05 -7.03
C GLY A 27 1.74 -6.76 -6.65
N ALA A 28 0.65 -6.46 -7.36
CA ALA A 28 -0.12 -5.24 -7.21
C ALA A 28 -1.56 -5.51 -6.78
N ASP A 29 -2.24 -4.47 -6.30
CA ASP A 29 -3.69 -4.41 -6.09
C ASP A 29 -4.23 -5.55 -5.21
N LEU A 30 -3.41 -5.96 -4.24
CA LEU A 30 -3.78 -6.99 -3.28
C LEU A 30 -4.62 -6.35 -2.19
N ALA A 31 -5.95 -6.47 -2.29
CA ALA A 31 -6.85 -5.91 -1.31
C ALA A 31 -6.64 -6.55 0.07
N VAL A 32 -6.43 -5.72 1.11
CA VAL A 32 -6.32 -6.19 2.50
C VAL A 32 -7.53 -7.04 2.88
N SER A 33 -8.73 -6.63 2.46
CA SER A 33 -9.98 -7.34 2.70
C SER A 33 -11.01 -7.16 1.59
N LYS A 34 -11.89 -8.15 1.42
CA LYS A 34 -13.15 -8.03 0.70
C LYS A 34 -14.21 -7.46 1.64
N VAL A 35 -14.79 -6.34 1.26
CA VAL A 35 -16.09 -5.90 1.79
C VAL A 35 -17.17 -6.65 1.01
N CYS A 36 -17.77 -7.66 1.64
CA CYS A 36 -18.97 -8.30 1.07
C CYS A 36 -20.18 -7.37 1.26
N PHE A 37 -21.12 -7.40 0.29
CA PHE A 37 -22.34 -6.57 0.22
C PHE A 37 -22.95 -6.32 1.61
N PHE A 38 -23.23 -5.05 1.92
CA PHE A 38 -23.76 -4.55 3.20
C PHE A 38 -22.82 -4.56 4.43
N GLY A 39 -21.50 -4.76 4.25
CA GLY A 39 -20.53 -4.60 5.37
C GLY A 39 -20.68 -5.64 6.48
N ILE A 40 -21.43 -6.72 6.23
CA ILE A 40 -21.77 -7.75 7.22
C ILE A 40 -20.59 -8.73 7.44
N PHE A 41 -19.73 -8.91 6.43
CA PHE A 41 -18.54 -9.77 6.53
C PHE A 41 -17.33 -9.10 5.87
N ILE A 42 -16.27 -8.92 6.67
CA ILE A 42 -14.93 -8.59 6.19
C ILE A 42 -14.19 -9.92 6.01
N GLN A 43 -13.94 -10.32 4.76
CA GLN A 43 -13.10 -11.46 4.45
C GLN A 43 -11.70 -10.95 4.08
N HIS A 44 -10.71 -11.16 4.94
CA HIS A 44 -9.32 -10.82 4.63
C HIS A 44 -8.83 -11.68 3.46
N GLU A 45 -8.37 -11.06 2.36
CA GLU A 45 -7.73 -11.81 1.27
C GLU A 45 -6.27 -12.07 1.63
N VAL A 46 -5.51 -10.98 1.77
CA VAL A 46 -4.09 -11.01 2.14
C VAL A 46 -3.84 -10.53 3.57
N GLY A 47 -4.76 -9.75 4.15
CA GLY A 47 -4.61 -9.13 5.47
C GLY A 47 -3.79 -7.85 5.45
N SER A 48 -3.86 -7.06 6.52
CA SER A 48 -3.15 -5.78 6.63
C SER A 48 -1.78 -5.98 7.27
N GLY A 49 -0.78 -5.21 6.83
CA GLY A 49 0.49 -5.09 7.56
C GLY A 49 0.37 -4.27 8.85
N PHE A 50 -0.74 -3.55 9.06
CA PHE A 50 -1.02 -2.84 10.30
C PHE A 50 -1.79 -3.72 11.30
N PRO A 51 -1.56 -3.53 12.62
CA PRO A 51 -2.44 -4.11 13.64
C PRO A 51 -3.89 -3.66 13.44
N MET A 52 -4.82 -4.59 13.63
CA MET A 52 -6.26 -4.32 13.62
C MET A 52 -6.92 -4.92 14.87
N ASN A 53 -7.92 -4.21 15.41
CA ASN A 53 -8.70 -4.67 16.56
C ASN A 53 -9.47 -5.94 16.18
N GLY A 54 -9.47 -6.95 17.07
CA GLY A 54 -10.20 -8.21 16.86
C GLY A 54 -9.53 -9.23 15.94
N TYR A 55 -8.35 -8.94 15.36
CA TYR A 55 -7.68 -9.84 14.41
C TYR A 55 -6.26 -10.21 14.83
N ASP A 56 -6.06 -11.31 15.54
CA ASP A 56 -4.70 -11.72 15.91
C ASP A 56 -3.96 -12.45 14.77
N PHE A 57 -2.97 -11.80 14.18
CA PHE A 57 -2.11 -12.36 13.13
C PHE A 57 -0.89 -13.13 13.68
N GLY A 58 -0.86 -13.45 14.98
CA GLY A 58 0.16 -14.33 15.58
C GLY A 58 1.51 -13.65 15.87
N GLY A 59 1.53 -12.30 15.92
CA GLY A 59 2.72 -11.52 16.24
C GLY A 59 3.03 -11.44 17.74
N LYS A 60 4.31 -11.38 18.11
CA LYS A 60 4.78 -11.17 19.50
C LYS A 60 4.78 -9.70 19.90
N MET A 61 3.70 -8.97 19.62
CA MET A 61 3.57 -7.56 19.95
C MET A 61 2.94 -7.38 21.33
N ASP A 62 3.42 -6.42 22.12
CA ASP A 62 2.78 -6.10 23.40
C ASP A 62 1.33 -5.65 23.17
N PRO A 63 0.36 -6.12 23.98
CA PRO A 63 -1.05 -5.77 23.79
C PRO A 63 -1.34 -4.27 23.80
N LYS A 64 -0.62 -3.47 24.61
CA LYS A 64 -0.83 -2.02 24.68
C LYS A 64 -0.29 -1.32 23.44
N GLU A 65 0.88 -1.74 22.96
CA GLU A 65 1.42 -1.23 21.70
C GLU A 65 0.50 -1.58 20.54
N ARG A 66 0.03 -2.82 20.51
CA ARG A 66 -0.91 -3.30 19.50
C ARG A 66 -2.18 -2.46 19.47
N GLU A 67 -2.79 -2.21 20.62
CA GLU A 67 -3.98 -1.36 20.74
C GLU A 67 -3.67 0.09 20.30
N HIS A 68 -2.49 0.61 20.66
CA HIS A 68 -2.06 1.94 20.24
C HIS A 68 -1.99 2.07 18.72
N TYR A 69 -1.29 1.17 18.02
CA TYR A 69 -1.15 1.24 16.55
C TYR A 69 -2.43 0.82 15.79
N ALA A 70 -3.26 -0.05 16.37
CA ALA A 70 -4.55 -0.41 15.77
C ALA A 70 -5.51 0.79 15.71
N ASN A 71 -5.48 1.66 16.73
CA ASN A 71 -6.34 2.84 16.80
C ASN A 71 -5.67 4.13 16.32
N HIS A 72 -4.42 4.06 15.87
CA HIS A 72 -3.68 5.25 15.45
C HIS A 72 -4.28 5.82 14.14
N PRO A 73 -4.41 7.15 13.99
CA PRO A 73 -4.98 7.74 12.79
C PRO A 73 -4.13 7.52 11.52
N TRP A 74 -2.83 7.29 11.66
CA TRP A 74 -1.93 6.96 10.55
C TRP A 74 -1.96 5.47 10.15
N ASN A 75 -2.76 4.65 10.81
CA ASN A 75 -3.07 3.32 10.31
C ASN A 75 -3.96 3.48 9.07
N LEU A 76 -3.49 3.03 7.91
CA LEU A 76 -4.19 3.28 6.64
C LEU A 76 -5.61 2.70 6.60
N ASN A 77 -5.92 1.70 7.45
CA ASN A 77 -7.29 1.18 7.59
C ASN A 77 -8.24 2.19 8.26
N ASN A 78 -7.72 3.18 8.99
CA ASN A 78 -8.49 4.18 9.72
C ASN A 78 -8.61 5.52 8.94
N LEU A 79 -7.66 5.83 8.05
CA LEU A 79 -7.63 7.11 7.32
C LEU A 79 -8.96 7.45 6.61
N PRO A 80 -9.60 6.52 5.87
CA PRO A 80 -10.82 6.84 5.12
C PRO A 80 -12.00 7.21 6.01
N ILE A 81 -12.02 6.73 7.26
CA ILE A 81 -13.12 6.92 8.22
C ILE A 81 -12.86 8.02 9.26
N LEU A 82 -11.73 8.73 9.16
CA LEU A 82 -11.48 9.91 10.00
C LEU A 82 -12.53 11.00 9.72
N LYS A 83 -12.91 11.75 10.76
CA LYS A 83 -13.95 12.80 10.70
C LYS A 83 -13.72 13.86 9.61
N ASP A 84 -12.47 14.10 9.24
CA ASP A 84 -12.08 15.12 8.26
C ASP A 84 -11.94 14.52 6.84
N SER A 85 -12.11 13.21 6.69
CA SER A 85 -12.13 12.52 5.41
C SER A 85 -13.53 12.60 4.80
N VAL A 86 -13.61 13.05 3.54
CA VAL A 86 -14.85 13.03 2.76
C VAL A 86 -15.39 11.60 2.61
N LEU A 87 -14.51 10.59 2.58
CA LEU A 87 -14.89 9.18 2.46
C LEU A 87 -15.67 8.68 3.69
N SER A 88 -15.55 9.33 4.84
CA SER A 88 -16.28 8.96 6.07
C SER A 88 -17.80 9.15 5.94
N HIS A 89 -18.25 9.92 4.94
CA HIS A 89 -19.65 10.16 4.64
C HIS A 89 -20.22 9.25 3.55
N MET A 90 -19.42 8.31 3.03
CA MET A 90 -19.84 7.36 2.01
C MET A 90 -20.28 6.03 2.64
N GLU A 91 -21.47 5.55 2.31
CA GLU A 91 -22.03 4.32 2.91
C GLU A 91 -21.48 3.03 2.27
N THR A 92 -20.89 3.11 1.07
CA THR A 92 -20.38 1.95 0.34
C THR A 92 -18.87 1.91 0.37
N GLY A 93 -18.27 0.85 0.95
CA GLY A 93 -16.82 0.63 0.92
C GLY A 93 -16.31 0.46 -0.52
N ILE A 94 -15.62 1.46 -1.05
CA ILE A 94 -15.00 1.40 -2.38
C ILE A 94 -13.58 0.82 -2.23
N SER A 95 -13.32 -0.33 -2.87
CA SER A 95 -12.00 -0.97 -2.88
C SER A 95 -10.93 -0.01 -3.43
N GLY A 96 -9.75 0.02 -2.83
CA GLY A 96 -8.64 0.92 -3.21
C GLY A 96 -8.71 2.30 -2.55
N MET A 97 -9.91 2.80 -2.21
CA MET A 97 -10.07 4.09 -1.53
C MET A 97 -10.38 3.97 -0.04
N MET A 98 -11.26 3.02 0.35
CA MET A 98 -11.62 2.78 1.75
C MET A 98 -10.94 1.54 2.34
N VAL A 99 -10.47 0.64 1.49
CA VAL A 99 -9.74 -0.55 1.87
C VAL A 99 -8.34 -0.44 1.27
N PRO A 100 -7.29 -0.40 2.10
CA PRO A 100 -5.91 -0.32 1.61
C PRO A 100 -5.55 -1.50 0.71
N TRP A 101 -4.67 -1.25 -0.26
CA TRP A 101 -4.02 -2.28 -1.06
C TRP A 101 -2.61 -2.55 -0.56
N VAL A 102 -2.13 -3.75 -0.84
CA VAL A 102 -0.76 -4.19 -0.54
C VAL A 102 0.00 -4.36 -1.84
N TYR A 103 1.20 -3.80 -1.85
CA TYR A 103 2.12 -3.89 -2.97
C TYR A 103 3.37 -4.67 -2.53
N VAL A 104 3.73 -5.69 -3.32
CA VAL A 104 4.91 -6.53 -3.07
C VAL A 104 5.79 -6.52 -4.30
N GLY A 105 6.95 -5.92 -4.17
CA GLY A 105 7.92 -5.69 -5.22
C GLY A 105 9.31 -6.15 -4.82
N MET A 106 10.16 -6.14 -5.83
CA MET A 106 11.56 -6.52 -5.76
C MET A 106 12.40 -5.46 -6.46
N CYS A 107 13.71 -5.64 -6.46
CA CYS A 107 14.62 -4.77 -7.20
C CYS A 107 14.16 -4.57 -8.65
N LEU A 108 14.16 -3.31 -9.11
CA LEU A 108 13.70 -2.88 -10.43
C LEU A 108 12.20 -3.01 -10.70
N SER A 109 11.38 -3.37 -9.70
CA SER A 109 9.92 -3.25 -9.83
C SER A 109 9.53 -1.77 -9.91
N ALA A 110 8.57 -1.47 -10.75
CA ALA A 110 8.18 -0.10 -11.05
C ALA A 110 6.68 0.02 -11.23
N PHE A 111 6.17 1.20 -10.90
CA PHE A 111 4.85 1.67 -11.29
C PHE A 111 5.00 2.72 -12.39
N CYS A 112 4.13 2.61 -13.39
CA CYS A 112 4.08 3.62 -14.44
C CYS A 112 3.43 4.91 -13.91
N TRP A 113 3.76 6.02 -14.56
CA TRP A 113 3.10 7.30 -14.36
C TRP A 113 1.58 7.16 -14.46
N HIS A 114 0.87 7.53 -13.40
CA HIS A 114 -0.59 7.57 -13.35
C HIS A 114 -1.08 8.63 -12.35
N THR A 115 -2.39 8.83 -12.29
CA THR A 115 -3.06 9.66 -11.28
C THR A 115 -4.13 8.83 -10.60
N GLU A 116 -4.42 9.13 -9.33
CA GLU A 116 -5.50 8.47 -8.60
C GLU A 116 -6.87 8.73 -9.23
N ASP A 117 -7.77 7.78 -9.05
CA ASP A 117 -9.17 7.92 -9.43
C ASP A 117 -9.76 9.18 -8.79
N HIS A 118 -10.46 9.96 -9.62
CA HIS A 118 -11.06 11.25 -9.24
C HIS A 118 -10.05 12.29 -8.72
N TRP A 119 -8.75 12.13 -9.02
CA TRP A 119 -7.67 13.00 -8.53
C TRP A 119 -7.68 13.12 -7.00
N THR A 120 -8.00 12.00 -6.35
CA THR A 120 -7.99 11.90 -4.90
C THR A 120 -6.57 11.77 -4.37
N TYR A 121 -6.43 11.80 -3.05
CA TYR A 121 -5.15 11.68 -2.39
C TYR A 121 -4.69 10.23 -2.27
N SER A 122 -3.41 9.99 -2.52
CA SER A 122 -2.74 8.71 -2.29
C SER A 122 -1.85 8.80 -1.05
N VAL A 123 -1.86 7.77 -0.21
CA VAL A 123 -0.99 7.66 0.96
C VAL A 123 -0.37 6.28 1.02
N ASN A 124 0.95 6.22 0.95
CA ASN A 124 1.72 4.98 0.95
C ASN A 124 2.51 4.80 2.25
N TYR A 125 2.55 3.58 2.78
CA TYR A 125 3.35 3.22 3.95
C TYR A 125 4.24 2.02 3.66
N LEU A 126 5.55 2.19 3.83
CA LEU A 126 6.53 1.11 3.69
C LEU A 126 6.73 0.37 5.02
N HIS A 127 6.21 -0.85 5.12
CA HIS A 127 6.23 -1.61 6.38
C HIS A 127 7.64 -2.03 6.85
N TRP A 128 8.45 -2.62 5.96
CA TRP A 128 9.82 -3.06 6.27
C TRP A 128 10.71 -2.93 5.01
N PHE A 129 12.04 -2.90 5.20
CA PHE A 129 13.09 -2.76 4.17
C PHE A 129 12.80 -3.54 2.86
N ALA A 130 13.19 -3.12 1.67
CA ALA A 130 14.30 -2.26 1.26
C ALA A 130 13.86 -1.11 0.32
N LEU A 131 14.61 -0.01 0.32
CA LEU A 131 14.62 1.01 -0.74
C LEU A 131 15.03 0.37 -2.07
N ILE A 132 14.10 -0.32 -2.73
CA ILE A 132 14.20 -0.63 -4.17
C ILE A 132 12.82 -0.62 -4.82
N TYR A 133 12.02 0.38 -4.46
CA TYR A 133 10.93 0.85 -5.31
C TYR A 133 11.38 2.18 -5.89
N PHE A 134 11.61 2.25 -7.19
CA PHE A 134 11.52 3.53 -7.88
C PHE A 134 10.06 3.92 -7.85
N ASN A 135 9.68 4.65 -6.81
CA ASN A 135 8.43 5.40 -6.84
C ASN A 135 8.64 6.51 -7.86
N PHE A 136 8.20 6.27 -9.09
CA PHE A 136 7.88 7.35 -10.01
C PHE A 136 6.68 8.06 -9.44
N TYR A 137 6.96 8.92 -8.45
CA TYR A 137 6.07 9.91 -7.86
C TYR A 137 4.61 9.50 -8.02
N ASP A 138 4.11 8.63 -7.13
CA ASP A 138 2.72 8.80 -6.76
C ASP A 138 2.63 10.28 -6.38
N VAL A 139 1.96 11.04 -7.25
CA VAL A 139 1.73 12.46 -7.03
C VAL A 139 0.79 12.48 -5.84
N ILE A 140 1.39 12.47 -4.64
CA ILE A 140 0.72 12.86 -3.41
C ILE A 140 0.46 14.35 -3.61
N MET A 141 -0.66 14.68 -4.27
CA MET A 141 -1.29 15.94 -3.90
C MET A 141 -1.66 15.81 -2.41
N ILE A 142 -1.53 16.92 -1.70
CA ILE A 142 -2.17 17.16 -0.40
C ILE A 142 -3.24 18.21 -0.66
#